data_AF-A0A382NQU5-F1
#
_entry.id   AF-A0A382NQU5-F1
#
_cell.length_a   1.000
_cell.length_b   1.000
_cell.length_c   1.000
_cell.angle_alpha   90.00
_cell.angle_beta   90.00
_cell.angle_gamma   90.00
#
_symmetry.space_group_name_H-M   'P 1'
#
loop_
_entity.id
_entity.type
_entity.pdbx_description
1 polymer ?
#
loop_
_entity_poly.entity_id
_entity_poly.type
_entity_poly.pdbx_seq_one_letter_code
_entity_poly.pdbx_strand_id
1 'polypeptide(L)' 'KKERVEKYIKKYKLTFPVLLDPSQKVRKNYFILGLPTSYLIGSDGKLKGFISGAREWNSDTSKEMFSTLIHLK' A
#
# COMPACT_ATOMS: atom_id res chain seq x y z
N LYS A 1 -15.89 -10.20 9.40
CA LYS A 1 -14.99 -9.37 8.55
C LYS A 1 -13.52 -9.75 8.78
N LYS A 2 -13.02 -9.73 10.03
CA LYS A 2 -11.66 -10.18 10.41
C LYS A 2 -11.31 -11.59 9.93
N GLU A 3 -12.16 -12.59 10.21
CA GLU A 3 -11.92 -13.98 9.78
C GLU A 3 -11.76 -14.16 8.27
N ARG A 4 -12.50 -13.39 7.45
CA ARG A 4 -12.38 -13.42 5.98
C ARG A 4 -10.99 -12.93 5.54
N VAL A 5 -10.49 -11.88 6.20
CA VAL A 5 -9.14 -11.34 5.96
C VAL A 5 -8.08 -12.34 6.40
N GLU A 6 -8.23 -12.96 7.58
CA GLU A 6 -7.29 -13.99 8.08
C GLU A 6 -7.23 -15.21 7.17
N LYS A 7 -8.37 -15.70 6.67
CA LYS A 7 -8.41 -16.79 5.68
C LYS A 7 -7.70 -16.40 4.38
N TYR A 8 -7.86 -15.16 3.92
CA TYR A 8 -7.17 -14.65 2.72
C TYR A 8 -5.64 -14.59 2.93
N ILE A 9 -5.18 -14.03 4.05
CA ILE A 9 -3.76 -13.97 4.42
C ILE A 9 -3.15 -15.37 4.42
N LYS A 10 -3.81 -16.34 5.06
CA LYS A 10 -3.36 -17.74 5.10
C LYS A 10 -3.31 -18.37 3.70
N LYS A 11 -4.36 -18.18 2.89
CA LYS A 11 -4.46 -18.73 1.53
C LYS A 11 -3.32 -18.26 0.63
N TYR A 12 -2.98 -16.97 0.68
CA TYR A 12 -1.95 -16.37 -0.17
C TYR A 12 -0.57 -16.27 0.49
N LYS A 13 -0.42 -16.82 1.71
CA LYS A 13 0.84 -16.81 2.49
C LYS A 13 1.47 -15.41 2.57
N LEU A 14 0.65 -14.38 2.80
CA LEU A 14 1.14 -13.00 2.87
C LEU A 14 2.06 -12.84 4.09
N THR A 15 3.26 -12.32 3.86
CA THR A 15 4.31 -12.17 4.88
C THR A 15 4.44 -10.74 5.43
N PHE A 16 3.60 -9.82 4.94
CA PHE A 16 3.57 -8.43 5.39
C PHE A 16 2.39 -8.16 6.35
N PRO A 17 2.48 -7.13 7.21
CA PRO A 17 1.38 -6.75 8.09
C PRO A 17 0.12 -6.35 7.33
N VAL A 18 -1.04 -6.90 7.73
CA VAL A 18 -2.35 -6.53 7.19
C VAL A 18 -3.20 -5.98 8.32
N LEU A 19 -3.47 -4.67 8.28
CA LEU A 19 -4.24 -3.96 9.30
C LEU A 19 -5.72 -3.85 8.90
N LEU A 20 -6.61 -3.77 9.89
CA LEU A 20 -8.05 -3.58 9.69
C LEU A 20 -8.44 -2.14 10.03
N ASP A 21 -9.17 -1.49 9.13
CA ASP A 21 -9.76 -0.16 9.34
C ASP A 21 -11.29 -0.21 9.26
N PRO A 22 -11.98 -0.91 10.20
CA PRO A 22 -13.43 -1.10 10.12
C PRO A 22 -14.22 0.21 10.27
N SER A 23 -13.64 1.24 10.91
CA SER A 23 -14.23 2.58 11.06
C SER A 23 -13.91 3.52 9.89
N GLN A 24 -13.09 3.08 8.93
CA GLN A 24 -12.60 3.89 7.81
C GLN A 24 -11.84 5.15 8.25
N LYS A 25 -11.26 5.17 9.46
CA LYS A 25 -10.54 6.34 9.99
C LYS A 25 -9.27 6.60 9.19
N VAL A 26 -8.49 5.55 8.90
CA VAL A 26 -7.26 5.68 8.11
C VAL A 26 -7.61 6.04 6.67
N ARG A 27 -8.63 5.39 6.09
CA ARG A 27 -9.13 5.71 4.74
C ARG A 27 -9.46 7.21 4.60
N LYS A 28 -10.17 7.79 5.56
CA LYS A 28 -10.54 9.22 5.58
C LYS A 28 -9.32 10.13 5.76
N ASN A 29 -8.46 9.82 6.73
CA ASN A 29 -7.27 10.63 7.03
C ASN A 29 -6.28 10.67 5.85
N TYR A 30 -6.23 9.60 5.06
CA TYR A 30 -5.42 9.50 3.84
C TYR A 30 -6.22 9.83 2.58
N PHE A 31 -7.41 10.45 2.67
CA PHE A 31 -8.21 10.90 1.53
C PHE A 31 -8.41 9.84 0.43
N ILE A 32 -8.56 8.57 0.79
CA ILE A 32 -8.67 7.47 -0.17
C ILE A 32 -10.08 7.45 -0.78
N LEU A 33 -10.19 8.03 -1.99
CA LEU A 33 -11.46 8.11 -2.73
C LEU A 33 -11.84 6.78 -3.40
N GLY A 34 -10.84 6.02 -3.89
CA GLY A 34 -11.05 4.75 -4.58
C GLY A 34 -10.00 3.69 -4.21
N LEU A 35 -10.33 2.42 -4.44
CA LEU A 35 -9.42 1.29 -4.26
C LEU A 35 -9.06 0.64 -5.60
N PRO A 36 -7.85 0.08 -5.76
CA PRO A 36 -6.73 0.18 -4.80
C PRO A 36 -6.08 1.57 -4.86
N THR A 37 -5.46 1.97 -3.75
CA THR A 37 -4.67 3.19 -3.61
C THR A 37 -3.42 2.86 -2.80
N SER A 38 -2.26 3.32 -3.24
CA SER A 38 -0.97 3.06 -2.61
C SER A 38 -0.20 4.36 -2.37
N TYR A 39 0.47 4.41 -1.23
CA TYR A 39 1.35 5.51 -0.82
C TYR A 39 2.75 4.96 -0.61
N LEU A 40 3.76 5.74 -1.01
CA LEU A 40 5.15 5.51 -0.64
C LEU A 40 5.56 6.56 0.38
N ILE A 41 5.94 6.10 1.57
CA ILE A 41 6.39 6.94 2.67
C ILE A 41 7.88 6.65 2.88
N GLY A 42 8.70 7.69 2.92
CA GLY A 42 10.15 7.59 3.14
C GLY A 42 10.49 7.19 4.57
N SER A 43 11.75 6.80 4.79
CA SER A 43 12.27 6.48 6.13
C SER A 43 12.26 7.67 7.09
N ASP A 44 12.17 8.89 6.57
CA ASP A 44 11.97 10.15 7.31
C ASP A 44 10.51 10.41 7.69
N GLY A 45 9.60 9.49 7.35
CA GLY A 45 8.17 9.61 7.60
C GLY A 45 7.43 10.53 6.63
N LYS A 46 8.09 11.04 5.57
CA LYS A 46 7.46 11.95 4.60
C LYS A 46 6.89 11.20 3.40
N LEU A 47 5.83 11.75 2.81
CA LEU A 47 5.26 11.23 1.57
C LEU A 47 6.24 11.43 0.40
N LYS A 48 6.61 10.33 -0.28
CA LYS A 48 7.44 10.35 -1.49
C LYS A 48 6.63 10.17 -2.76
N GLY A 49 5.46 9.54 -2.68
CA GLY A 49 4.57 9.38 -3.83
C GLY A 49 3.22 8.77 -3.48
N PHE A 50 2.23 9.01 -4.34
CA PHE A 50 0.88 8.49 -4.25
C PHE A 50 0.46 7.95 -5.61
N ILE A 51 -0.35 6.88 -5.60
CA ILE A 51 -0.94 6.39 -6.82
C ILE A 51 -2.27 5.67 -6.61
N SER A 52 -3.22 5.92 -7.50
CA SER A 52 -4.52 5.25 -7.53
C SER A 52 -4.55 4.22 -8.66
N GLY A 53 -5.34 3.16 -8.48
CA GLY A 53 -5.51 2.08 -9.46
C GLY A 53 -4.51 0.93 -9.31
N ALA A 54 -4.91 -0.22 -9.85
CA ALA A 54 -4.12 -1.45 -9.83
C ALA A 54 -2.90 -1.35 -10.74
N ARG A 55 -1.84 -2.12 -10.43
CA ARG A 55 -0.65 -2.24 -11.26
C ARG A 55 0.14 -3.50 -10.94
N GLU A 56 1.01 -3.87 -11.88
CA GLU A 56 2.01 -4.91 -11.71
C GLU A 56 3.22 -4.39 -10.93
N TRP A 57 3.18 -4.53 -9.61
CA TRP A 57 4.24 -4.03 -8.73
C TRP A 57 5.57 -4.77 -8.86
N ASN A 58 5.58 -5.97 -9.44
CA ASN A 58 6.80 -6.77 -9.65
C ASN A 58 7.44 -6.58 -11.05
N SER A 59 6.93 -5.65 -11.86
CA SER A 59 7.56 -5.31 -13.13
C SER A 59 8.87 -4.55 -12.92
N ASP A 60 9.75 -4.58 -13.92
CA ASP A 60 11.02 -3.85 -13.86
C ASP A 60 10.78 -2.33 -13.80
N THR A 61 9.78 -1.82 -14.54
CA THR A 61 9.35 -0.42 -14.44
C THR A 61 8.90 -0.03 -13.03
N SER A 62 8.18 -0.89 -12.31
CA SER A 62 7.78 -0.61 -10.92
C SER A 62 9.00 -0.56 -10.00
N LYS A 63 9.97 -1.45 -10.18
CA LYS A 63 11.23 -1.48 -9.40
C LYS A 63 12.07 -0.23 -9.66
N GLU A 64 12.20 0.20 -10.92
CA GLU A 64 12.90 1.42 -11.31
C GLU A 64 12.24 2.68 -10.70
N MET A 65 10.91 2.74 -10.73
CA MET A 65 10.15 3.81 -10.08
C MET A 65 10.46 3.88 -8.59
N PHE A 66 10.43 2.76 -7.87
CA PHE A 66 10.76 2.74 -6.44
C PHE A 66 12.21 3.16 -6.17
N SER A 67 13.16 2.66 -6.95
CA SER A 67 14.58 3.06 -6.83
C SER A 67 14.72 4.58 -6.93
N THR A 68 14.08 5.18 -7.94
CA THR A 68 14.07 6.64 -8.13
C THR A 68 13.47 7.38 -6.94
N LEU A 69 12.31 6.95 -6.45
CA LEU A 69 11.59 7.61 -5.36
C LEU A 69 12.28 7.47 -3.99
N ILE A 70 13.04 6.39 -3.77
CA ILE A 70 13.81 6.17 -2.54
C ILE A 70 15.06 7.06 -2.49
N HIS A 71 15.69 7.31 -3.65
CA HIS A 71 16.90 8.13 -3.74
C HIS A 71 16.63 9.65 -3.86
N LEU A 72 15.38 10.05 -4.08
CA LEU A 72 14.95 11.45 -4.03
C LEU A 72 15.10 12.00 -2.60
N LYS A 73 16.04 12.93 -2.42
CA LYS A 73 16.27 13.65 -1.15
C LYS A 73 15.01 14.38 -0.71
#